data_AF-A0A7J7IZ52-F1
#
_entry.id   AF-A0A7J7IZ52-F1
#
_cell.length_a   1.000
_cell.length_b   1.000
_cell.length_c   1.000
_cell.angle_alpha   90.00
_cell.angle_beta   90.00
_cell.angle_gamma   90.00
#
_symmetry.space_group_name_H-M   'P 1'
#
loop_
_entity.id
_entity.type
_entity.pdbx_description
1 polymer ?
#
loop_
_entity_poly.entity_id
_entity_poly.type
_entity_poly.pdbx_seq_one_letter_code
_entity_poly.pdbx_strand_id
1 'polypeptide(L)'
;MLRKLRVQVSNEQRLVWAELLQWCNLLFIFCVVVEIAMASGLWVVSSGLKPFLRGHNSNVLPALLLTSGVLTVGLSAVGYVGSLHIASQYADERFFAIKQLMWFELLGFLLAIFSCVLGITSFTIVHGDILWAAERGVRAELSKYSTSAEVKLRLDNLQTKFRCCGVNGYRDWFTVPWQKYTSKGQDNLEDSVPWSCCSPKSSRPCIHFLVTQNVQHKAYSYPRDITLYTQGCVESITKYLGHHMFYICGGLMVFIGLTLLAISMWSRLLETSVTNSYTIGDPECTTWGYFIVNFGPDIEDLYAPIEPESEYSSYGSSSYYSTDEYSDETEETDEPSASGK
;
A
#
# COMPACT_ATOMS: atom_id res chain seq x y z
N MET A 1 -0.12 -19.21 25.06
CA MET A 1 -1.13 -18.44 24.31
C MET A 1 -1.00 -18.62 22.80
N LEU A 2 0.21 -18.56 22.22
CA LEU A 2 0.46 -18.76 20.78
C LEU A 2 0.14 -20.18 20.24
N ARG A 3 0.18 -21.23 21.07
CA ARG A 3 -0.23 -22.62 20.71
C ARG A 3 -1.68 -22.75 20.23
N LYS A 4 -2.55 -21.76 20.44
CA LYS A 4 -3.98 -21.81 20.05
C LYS A 4 -4.27 -21.29 18.64
N LEU A 5 -3.31 -20.67 17.95
CA LEU A 5 -3.47 -20.14 16.58
C LEU A 5 -3.10 -21.21 15.54
N ARG A 6 -3.82 -22.33 15.57
CA ARG A 6 -3.71 -23.42 14.60
C ARG A 6 -5.09 -23.84 14.11
N VAL A 7 -5.16 -24.28 12.86
CA VAL A 7 -6.40 -24.74 12.24
C VAL A 7 -6.14 -26.12 11.63
N GLN A 8 -7.07 -27.06 11.79
CA GLN A 8 -7.02 -28.34 11.09
C GLN A 8 -7.45 -28.12 9.65
N VAL A 9 -6.66 -28.61 8.70
CA VAL A 9 -6.94 -28.43 7.28
C VAL A 9 -6.83 -29.78 6.59
N SER A 10 -7.93 -30.22 5.98
CA SER A 10 -7.97 -31.42 5.12
C SER A 10 -7.35 -31.14 3.75
N ASN A 11 -7.04 -32.19 2.98
CA ASN A 11 -6.49 -32.02 1.62
C ASN A 11 -7.47 -31.23 0.71
N GLU A 12 -8.76 -31.57 0.71
CA GLU A 12 -9.78 -30.83 -0.05
C GLU A 12 -9.81 -29.35 0.31
N GLN A 13 -9.73 -29.03 1.61
CA GLN A 13 -9.68 -27.64 2.08
C GLN A 13 -8.41 -26.94 1.59
N ARG A 14 -7.25 -27.60 1.60
CA ARG A 14 -5.99 -27.02 1.08
C ARG A 14 -6.10 -26.66 -0.39
N LEU A 15 -6.71 -27.52 -1.21
CA LEU A 15 -6.91 -27.25 -2.65
C LEU A 15 -7.82 -26.04 -2.86
N VAL A 16 -8.98 -26.01 -2.20
CA VAL A 16 -9.90 -24.87 -2.27
C VAL A 16 -9.22 -23.58 -1.80
N TRP A 17 -8.46 -23.64 -0.71
CA TRP A 17 -7.75 -22.47 -0.17
C TRP A 17 -6.64 -21.98 -1.10
N ALA A 18 -5.93 -22.89 -1.77
CA ALA A 18 -4.93 -22.55 -2.78
C ALA A 18 -5.57 -21.84 -3.98
N GLU A 19 -6.71 -22.35 -4.48
CA GLU A 19 -7.47 -21.71 -5.57
C GLU A 19 -7.97 -20.32 -5.16
N LEU A 20 -8.51 -20.16 -3.95
CA LEU A 20 -8.93 -18.86 -3.44
C LEU A 20 -7.75 -17.88 -3.33
N LEU A 21 -6.60 -18.34 -2.80
CA LEU A 21 -5.39 -17.54 -2.69
C LEU A 21 -4.85 -17.11 -4.06
N GLN A 22 -4.98 -17.97 -5.08
CA GLN A 22 -4.65 -17.65 -6.46
C GLN A 22 -5.51 -16.47 -6.98
N TRP A 23 -6.83 -16.53 -6.81
CA TRP A 23 -7.72 -15.44 -7.23
C TRP A 23 -7.48 -14.16 -6.42
N CYS A 24 -7.21 -14.26 -5.12
CA CYS A 24 -6.84 -13.13 -4.28
C CYS A 24 -5.56 -12.44 -4.77
N ASN A 25 -4.49 -13.20 -5.08
CA ASN A 25 -3.25 -12.62 -5.62
C ASN A 25 -3.48 -11.94 -6.98
N LEU A 26 -4.29 -12.55 -7.86
CA LEU A 26 -4.61 -11.96 -9.16
C LEU A 26 -5.39 -10.65 -9.03
N LEU A 27 -6.44 -10.63 -8.21
CA LEU A 27 -7.22 -9.41 -7.93
C LEU A 27 -6.36 -8.34 -7.25
N PHE A 28 -5.43 -8.74 -6.40
CA PHE A 28 -4.54 -7.82 -5.71
C PHE A 28 -3.54 -7.15 -6.67
N ILE A 29 -3.03 -7.86 -7.68
CA ILE A 29 -2.25 -7.25 -8.78
C ILE A 29 -3.07 -6.14 -9.46
N PHE A 30 -4.37 -6.41 -9.71
CA PHE A 30 -5.43 -5.43 -9.97
C PHE A 30 -5.25 -4.10 -9.23
N CYS A 31 -5.39 -4.18 -7.92
CA CYS A 31 -5.35 -3.04 -7.01
C CYS A 31 -3.99 -2.32 -7.04
N VAL A 32 -2.89 -3.06 -7.10
CA VAL A 32 -1.53 -2.48 -7.10
C VAL A 32 -1.23 -1.76 -8.41
N VAL A 33 -1.71 -2.22 -9.56
CA VAL A 33 -1.55 -1.50 -10.82
C VAL A 33 -2.24 -0.13 -10.78
N VAL A 34 -3.40 -0.03 -10.11
CA VAL A 34 -4.07 1.26 -9.87
C VAL A 34 -3.21 2.18 -9.00
N GLU A 35 -2.58 1.65 -7.95
CA GLU A 35 -1.64 2.39 -7.11
C GLU A 35 -0.44 2.93 -7.94
N ILE A 36 0.18 2.09 -8.77
CA ILE A 36 1.29 2.51 -9.65
C ILE A 36 0.85 3.64 -10.59
N ALA A 37 -0.34 3.53 -11.18
CA ALA A 37 -0.89 4.57 -12.05
C ALA A 37 -1.08 5.89 -11.27
N MET A 38 -1.61 5.82 -10.05
CA MET A 38 -1.77 6.97 -9.17
C MET A 38 -0.43 7.60 -8.77
N ALA A 39 0.56 6.78 -8.38
CA ALA A 39 1.90 7.22 -8.04
C ALA A 39 2.59 7.92 -9.22
N SER A 40 2.37 7.43 -10.45
CA SER A 40 2.86 8.08 -11.67
C SER A 40 2.22 9.45 -11.90
N GLY A 41 0.91 9.59 -11.65
CA GLY A 41 0.22 10.87 -11.71
C GLY A 41 0.74 11.86 -10.66
N LEU A 42 0.98 11.38 -9.45
CA LEU A 42 1.59 12.16 -8.38
C LEU A 42 2.99 12.64 -8.77
N TRP A 43 3.82 11.78 -9.38
CA TRP A 43 5.15 12.14 -9.88
C TRP A 43 5.11 13.30 -10.88
N VAL A 44 4.17 13.24 -11.84
CA VAL A 44 4.01 14.29 -12.85
C VAL A 44 3.64 15.62 -12.19
N VAL A 45 2.69 15.60 -11.25
CA VAL A 45 2.28 16.82 -10.54
C VAL A 45 3.40 17.36 -9.66
N SER A 46 4.07 16.50 -8.90
CA SER A 46 5.15 16.89 -7.97
C SER A 46 6.38 17.44 -8.72
N SER A 47 6.66 16.90 -9.91
CA SER A 47 7.69 17.42 -10.81
C SER A 47 7.33 18.81 -11.34
N GLY A 48 6.07 19.03 -11.73
CA GLY A 48 5.58 20.35 -12.16
C GLY A 48 5.59 21.40 -11.03
N LEU A 49 5.44 20.97 -9.78
CA LEU A 49 5.47 21.85 -8.60
C LEU A 49 6.88 22.07 -8.02
N LYS A 50 7.91 21.38 -8.53
CA LYS A 50 9.30 21.46 -8.02
C LYS A 50 9.83 22.89 -7.83
N PRO A 51 9.60 23.87 -8.75
CA PRO A 51 10.05 25.26 -8.54
C PRO A 51 9.41 25.93 -7.31
N PHE A 52 8.19 25.51 -6.95
CA PHE A 52 7.39 26.08 -5.87
C PHE A 52 7.59 25.37 -4.53
N LEU A 53 8.24 24.20 -4.49
CA LEU A 53 8.49 23.40 -3.27
C LEU A 53 9.98 23.44 -2.88
N ARG A 54 10.51 24.63 -2.56
CA ARG A 54 11.95 24.79 -2.31
C ARG A 54 12.41 24.09 -1.04
N GLY A 55 13.47 23.30 -1.18
CA GLY A 55 14.07 22.52 -0.09
C GLY A 55 13.38 21.18 0.19
N HIS A 56 12.35 20.82 -0.58
CA HIS A 56 11.69 19.52 -0.49
C HIS A 56 11.94 18.70 -1.76
N ASN A 57 12.39 17.45 -1.59
CA ASN A 57 12.60 16.55 -2.72
C ASN A 57 11.27 15.91 -3.14
N SER A 58 10.49 16.63 -3.94
CA SER A 58 9.13 16.26 -4.36
C SER A 58 9.01 14.95 -5.16
N ASN A 59 10.13 14.38 -5.58
CA ASN A 59 10.17 13.12 -6.34
C ASN A 59 10.42 11.88 -5.48
N VAL A 60 10.93 12.02 -4.25
CA VAL A 60 11.32 10.85 -3.43
C VAL A 60 10.11 9.99 -3.09
N LEU A 61 9.05 10.60 -2.57
CA LEU A 61 7.85 9.83 -2.19
C LEU A 61 7.20 9.11 -3.38
N PRO A 62 6.88 9.77 -4.52
CA PRO A 62 6.34 9.04 -5.66
C PRO A 62 7.31 8.01 -6.26
N ALA A 63 8.64 8.19 -6.18
CA ALA A 63 9.59 7.11 -6.52
C ALA A 63 9.39 5.90 -5.61
N LEU A 64 9.32 6.11 -4.28
CA LEU A 64 9.17 5.03 -3.33
C LEU A 64 7.86 4.27 -3.53
N LEU A 65 6.76 4.99 -3.78
CA LEU A 65 5.46 4.41 -4.14
C LEU A 65 5.56 3.52 -5.38
N LEU A 66 6.11 4.05 -6.48
CA LEU A 66 6.32 3.29 -7.72
C LEU A 66 7.18 2.05 -7.51
N THR A 67 8.29 2.17 -6.77
CA THR A 67 9.17 1.03 -6.48
C THR A 67 8.47 -0.02 -5.62
N SER A 68 7.70 0.41 -4.62
CA SER A 68 6.93 -0.48 -3.74
C SER A 68 5.85 -1.23 -4.53
N GLY A 69 5.13 -0.52 -5.41
CA GLY A 69 4.10 -1.11 -6.27
C GLY A 69 4.69 -2.17 -7.20
N VAL A 70 5.78 -1.87 -7.91
CA VAL A 70 6.44 -2.84 -8.81
C VAL A 70 6.92 -4.08 -8.06
N LEU A 71 7.54 -3.90 -6.89
CA LEU A 71 7.97 -5.03 -6.05
C LEU A 71 6.77 -5.86 -5.59
N THR A 72 5.67 -5.21 -5.22
CA THR A 72 4.44 -5.88 -4.78
C THR A 72 3.81 -6.70 -5.91
N VAL A 73 3.76 -6.17 -7.14
CA VAL A 73 3.29 -6.94 -8.31
C VAL A 73 4.15 -8.18 -8.54
N GLY A 74 5.48 -8.03 -8.51
CA GLY A 74 6.39 -9.16 -8.67
C GLY A 74 6.19 -10.22 -7.60
N LEU A 75 6.03 -9.78 -6.34
CA LEU A 75 5.76 -10.67 -5.22
C LEU A 75 4.42 -11.40 -5.38
N SER A 76 3.33 -10.69 -5.71
CA SER A 76 2.01 -11.30 -5.92
C SER A 76 1.98 -12.25 -7.12
N ALA A 77 2.79 -12.01 -8.15
CA ALA A 77 2.95 -12.96 -9.26
C ALA A 77 3.62 -14.26 -8.79
N VAL A 78 4.65 -14.17 -7.93
CA VAL A 78 5.26 -15.34 -7.29
C VAL A 78 4.25 -16.06 -6.39
N GLY A 79 3.44 -15.32 -5.61
CA GLY A 79 2.38 -15.89 -4.78
C GLY A 79 1.29 -16.61 -5.59
N TYR A 80 0.91 -16.05 -6.75
CA TYR A 80 -0.01 -16.68 -7.69
C TYR A 80 0.54 -18.01 -8.22
N VAL A 81 1.80 -18.04 -8.68
CA VAL A 81 2.45 -19.26 -9.17
C VAL A 81 2.60 -20.27 -8.02
N GLY A 82 3.05 -19.85 -6.83
CA GLY A 82 3.17 -20.73 -5.68
C GLY A 82 1.84 -21.40 -5.30
N SER A 83 0.74 -20.65 -5.36
CA SER A 83 -0.61 -21.18 -5.09
C SER A 83 -1.05 -22.21 -6.15
N LEU A 84 -0.74 -21.95 -7.43
CA LEU A 84 -0.99 -22.89 -8.53
C LEU A 84 -0.24 -24.21 -8.32
N HIS A 85 1.04 -24.14 -7.95
CA HIS A 85 1.87 -25.33 -7.73
C HIS A 85 1.42 -26.13 -6.49
N ILE A 86 0.86 -25.49 -5.45
CA ILE A 86 0.22 -26.22 -4.34
C ILE A 86 -1.01 -26.98 -4.82
N ALA A 87 -1.84 -26.35 -5.65
CA ALA A 87 -3.06 -26.97 -6.19
C ALA A 87 -2.77 -28.09 -7.21
N SER A 88 -1.55 -28.15 -7.75
CA SER A 88 -1.13 -29.20 -8.69
C SER A 88 -1.26 -30.60 -8.10
N GLN A 89 -1.38 -31.62 -8.97
CA GLN A 89 -1.40 -33.02 -8.56
C GLN A 89 0.01 -33.64 -8.43
N TYR A 90 1.05 -32.93 -8.86
CA TYR A 90 2.42 -33.45 -8.93
C TYR A 90 3.21 -33.12 -7.65
N ALA A 91 3.74 -34.15 -6.97
CA ALA A 91 4.46 -34.00 -5.71
C ALA A 91 5.71 -33.11 -5.83
N ASP A 92 6.45 -33.20 -6.94
CA ASP A 92 7.66 -32.41 -7.18
C ASP A 92 7.34 -30.90 -7.30
N GLU A 93 6.21 -30.55 -7.92
CA GLU A 93 5.76 -29.16 -8.05
C GLU A 93 5.38 -28.57 -6.69
N ARG A 94 4.72 -29.37 -5.83
CA ARG A 94 4.35 -28.96 -4.47
C ARG A 94 5.57 -28.74 -3.58
N PHE A 95 6.61 -29.58 -3.68
CA PHE A 95 7.84 -29.41 -2.91
C PHE A 95 8.58 -28.11 -3.28
N PHE A 96 8.61 -27.79 -4.57
CA PHE A 96 9.15 -26.51 -5.05
C PHE A 96 8.31 -25.33 -4.54
N ALA A 97 6.99 -25.43 -4.56
CA ALA A 97 6.08 -24.39 -4.06
C ALA A 97 6.33 -24.05 -2.58
N ILE A 98 6.51 -25.06 -1.73
CA ILE A 98 6.80 -24.87 -0.28
C ILE A 98 8.06 -24.03 -0.11
N LYS A 99 9.16 -24.36 -0.81
CA LYS A 99 10.41 -23.59 -0.72
C LYS A 99 10.27 -22.16 -1.24
N GLN A 100 9.48 -21.95 -2.29
CA GLN A 100 9.21 -20.62 -2.83
C GLN A 100 8.38 -19.76 -1.87
N LEU A 101 7.36 -20.34 -1.25
CA LEU A 101 6.46 -19.66 -0.31
C LEU A 101 7.19 -19.21 0.95
N MET A 102 8.18 -19.97 1.41
CA MET A 102 9.03 -19.58 2.54
C MET A 102 9.71 -18.23 2.32
N TRP A 103 10.25 -17.97 1.14
CA TRP A 103 10.89 -16.70 0.82
C TRP A 103 9.87 -15.59 0.53
N PHE A 104 8.77 -15.94 -0.16
CA PHE A 104 7.67 -15.03 -0.48
C PHE A 104 7.09 -14.39 0.78
N GLU A 105 6.88 -15.15 1.85
CA GLU A 105 6.24 -14.67 3.07
C GLU A 105 7.15 -13.78 3.91
N LEU A 106 8.46 -14.06 3.96
CA LEU A 106 9.41 -13.14 4.61
C LEU A 106 9.43 -11.79 3.88
N LEU A 107 9.54 -11.83 2.55
CA LEU A 107 9.58 -10.64 1.72
C LEU A 107 8.25 -9.88 1.76
N GLY A 108 7.12 -10.60 1.75
CA GLY A 108 5.78 -10.04 1.86
C GLY A 108 5.53 -9.34 3.18
N PHE A 109 5.96 -9.93 4.29
CA PHE A 109 5.86 -9.28 5.61
C PHE A 109 6.68 -7.99 5.66
N LEU A 110 7.93 -8.00 5.17
CA LEU A 110 8.78 -6.81 5.12
C LEU A 110 8.20 -5.72 4.22
N LEU A 111 7.72 -6.09 3.03
CA LEU A 111 7.13 -5.16 2.07
C LEU A 111 5.80 -4.58 2.57
N ALA A 112 5.03 -5.36 3.33
CA ALA A 112 3.79 -4.90 3.91
C ALA A 112 4.03 -3.89 5.05
N ILE A 113 5.02 -4.15 5.93
CA ILE A 113 5.46 -3.16 6.92
C ILE A 113 5.94 -1.90 6.22
N PHE A 114 6.80 -2.05 5.20
CA PHE A 114 7.30 -0.92 4.43
C PHE A 114 6.16 -0.10 3.81
N SER A 115 5.15 -0.75 3.22
CA SER A 115 3.97 -0.11 2.63
C SER A 115 3.15 0.68 3.67
N CYS A 116 2.93 0.09 4.86
CA CYS A 116 2.26 0.78 5.97
C CYS A 116 3.07 1.99 6.45
N VAL A 117 4.40 1.87 6.59
CA VAL A 117 5.29 2.96 6.98
C VAL A 117 5.27 4.08 5.93
N LEU A 118 5.31 3.75 4.64
CA LEU A 118 5.17 4.74 3.56
C LEU A 118 3.83 5.46 3.62
N GLY A 119 2.74 4.73 3.84
CA GLY A 119 1.40 5.30 3.98
C GLY A 119 1.30 6.27 5.16
N ILE A 120 1.81 5.89 6.32
CA ILE A 120 1.83 6.74 7.53
C ILE A 120 2.76 7.94 7.33
N THR A 121 3.93 7.76 6.72
CA THR A 121 4.88 8.85 6.47
C THR A 121 4.30 9.87 5.46
N SER A 122 3.48 9.41 4.52
CA SER A 122 2.77 10.30 3.59
C SER A 122 1.84 11.29 4.33
N PHE A 123 1.30 10.90 5.48
CA PHE A 123 0.51 11.80 6.33
C PHE A 123 1.38 12.88 6.98
N THR A 124 2.53 12.51 7.54
CA THR A 124 3.38 13.44 8.30
C THR A 124 4.06 14.48 7.41
N ILE A 125 4.50 14.09 6.21
CA ILE A 125 5.16 14.99 5.24
C ILE A 125 4.24 16.15 4.82
N VAL A 126 2.94 15.88 4.63
CA VAL A 126 1.97 16.88 4.17
C VAL A 126 1.79 18.01 5.18
N HIS A 127 1.71 17.66 6.47
CA HIS A 127 1.34 18.61 7.52
C HIS A 127 2.48 19.56 7.94
N GLY A 128 3.74 19.25 7.59
CA GLY A 128 4.90 20.09 7.91
C GLY A 128 5.70 20.52 6.68
N ASP A 129 6.36 19.56 6.03
CA ASP A 129 7.41 19.84 5.05
C ASP A 129 6.89 20.57 3.81
N ILE A 130 5.72 20.13 3.30
CA ILE A 130 5.13 20.71 2.08
C ILE A 130 4.73 22.16 2.31
N LEU A 131 4.16 22.49 3.47
CA LEU A 131 3.73 23.85 3.81
C LEU A 131 4.90 24.83 3.77
N TRP A 132 5.98 24.53 4.50
CA TRP A 132 7.17 25.39 4.56
C TRP A 132 7.91 25.46 3.22
N ALA A 133 7.96 24.34 2.48
CA ALA A 133 8.56 24.31 1.16
C ALA A 133 7.76 25.15 0.15
N ALA A 134 6.43 25.05 0.17
CA ALA A 134 5.51 25.82 -0.66
C ALA A 134 5.63 27.32 -0.34
N GLU A 135 5.64 27.71 0.93
CA GLU A 135 5.76 29.10 1.32
C GLU A 135 7.07 29.73 0.80
N ARG A 136 8.21 29.05 1.01
CA ARG A 136 9.51 29.53 0.53
C ARG A 136 9.59 29.56 -1.00
N GLY A 137 9.08 28.54 -1.67
CA GLY A 137 9.17 28.45 -3.13
C GLY A 137 8.25 29.42 -3.84
N VAL A 138 6.97 29.50 -3.46
CA VAL A 138 6.01 30.45 -4.05
C VAL A 138 6.47 31.89 -3.82
N ARG A 139 6.87 32.27 -2.59
CA ARG A 139 7.38 33.62 -2.31
C ARG A 139 8.60 33.98 -3.17
N ALA A 140 9.48 33.02 -3.42
CA ALA A 140 10.70 33.26 -4.18
C ALA A 140 10.54 33.19 -5.70
N GLU A 141 9.46 32.57 -6.21
CA GLU A 141 9.05 32.74 -7.61
C GLU A 141 8.31 34.08 -7.77
N LEU A 142 7.48 34.48 -6.80
CA LEU A 142 6.77 35.77 -6.79
C LEU A 142 7.74 36.95 -6.93
N SER A 143 8.85 36.95 -6.19
CA SER A 143 9.85 38.03 -6.26
C SER A 143 10.60 38.12 -7.59
N LYS A 144 10.60 37.05 -8.39
CA LYS A 144 11.24 36.97 -9.72
C LYS A 144 10.26 37.17 -10.87
N TYR A 145 8.98 37.42 -10.57
CA TYR A 145 7.92 37.52 -11.56
C TYR A 145 8.19 38.56 -12.65
N SER A 146 8.70 39.74 -12.28
CA SER A 146 8.98 40.84 -13.23
C SER A 146 10.34 40.76 -13.92
N THR A 147 11.21 39.84 -13.49
CA THR A 147 12.58 39.71 -14.00
C THR A 147 12.74 38.52 -14.94
N SER A 148 11.88 37.51 -14.87
CA SER A 148 11.95 36.33 -15.72
C SER A 148 10.60 35.99 -16.35
N ALA A 149 10.57 35.94 -17.70
CA ALA A 149 9.40 35.51 -18.46
C ALA A 149 9.02 34.06 -18.19
N GLU A 150 10.00 33.19 -17.92
CA GLU A 150 9.76 31.79 -17.56
C GLU A 150 9.09 31.67 -16.19
N VAL A 151 9.58 32.41 -15.19
CA VAL A 151 8.98 32.44 -13.85
C VAL A 151 7.56 32.99 -13.93
N LYS A 152 7.35 34.05 -14.71
CA LYS A 152 6.02 34.61 -14.98
C LYS A 152 5.08 33.55 -15.53
N LEU A 153 5.46 32.86 -16.60
CA LEU A 153 4.63 31.82 -17.22
C LEU A 153 4.30 30.70 -16.22
N ARG A 154 5.28 30.24 -15.44
CA ARG A 154 5.05 29.18 -14.45
C ARG A 154 4.11 29.63 -13.34
N LEU A 155 4.29 30.84 -12.81
CA LEU A 155 3.45 31.36 -11.72
C LEU A 155 2.03 31.68 -12.21
N ASP A 156 1.87 32.21 -13.42
CA ASP A 156 0.57 32.43 -14.05
C ASP A 156 -0.19 31.10 -14.24
N ASN A 157 0.51 30.05 -14.72
CA ASN A 157 -0.04 28.71 -14.84
C ASN A 157 -0.39 28.09 -13.48
N LEU A 158 0.41 28.32 -12.44
CA LEU A 158 0.11 27.87 -11.08
C LEU A 158 -1.20 28.51 -10.58
N GLN A 159 -1.31 29.83 -10.67
CA GLN A 159 -2.46 30.59 -10.16
C GLN A 159 -3.76 30.21 -10.85
N THR A 160 -3.73 30.06 -12.17
CA THR A 160 -4.90 29.64 -12.96
C THR A 160 -5.27 28.18 -12.70
N LYS A 161 -4.28 27.26 -12.66
CA LYS A 161 -4.51 25.82 -12.44
C LYS A 161 -5.05 25.53 -11.03
N PHE A 162 -4.44 26.14 -10.00
CA PHE A 162 -4.81 25.91 -8.60
C PHE A 162 -5.86 26.90 -8.08
N ARG A 163 -6.31 27.84 -8.92
CA ARG A 163 -7.33 28.85 -8.59
C ARG A 163 -6.96 29.65 -7.33
N CYS A 164 -5.73 30.12 -7.30
CA CYS A 164 -5.11 30.81 -6.18
C CYS A 164 -4.46 32.11 -6.62
N CYS A 165 -4.17 33.01 -5.69
CA CYS A 165 -3.46 34.26 -5.97
C CYS A 165 -2.51 34.63 -4.84
N GLY A 166 -1.29 35.06 -5.19
CA GLY A 166 -0.24 35.40 -4.24
C GLY A 166 0.30 34.19 -3.46
N VAL A 167 1.00 34.46 -2.35
CA VAL A 167 1.54 33.43 -1.44
C VAL A 167 0.42 32.94 -0.52
N ASN A 168 -0.11 33.84 0.29
CA ASN A 168 -1.20 33.66 1.24
C ASN A 168 -2.50 34.33 0.75
N GLY A 169 -2.40 35.26 -0.20
CA GLY A 169 -3.55 35.86 -0.86
C GLY A 169 -3.16 36.95 -1.85
N TYR A 170 -4.15 37.49 -2.57
CA TYR A 170 -3.90 38.47 -3.63
C TYR A 170 -3.17 39.73 -3.18
N ARG A 171 -3.29 40.11 -1.90
CA ARG A 171 -2.62 41.30 -1.33
C ARG A 171 -1.10 41.18 -1.29
N ASP A 172 -0.54 39.97 -1.40
CA ASP A 172 0.91 39.80 -1.45
C ASP A 172 1.52 40.52 -2.67
N TRP A 173 0.76 40.62 -3.77
CA TRP A 173 1.17 41.34 -4.97
C TRP A 173 1.37 42.85 -4.75
N PHE A 174 0.71 43.42 -3.75
CA PHE A 174 0.81 44.85 -3.42
C PHE A 174 2.15 45.20 -2.78
N THR A 175 2.84 44.19 -2.26
CA THR A 175 4.16 44.34 -1.61
C THR A 175 5.33 44.07 -2.56
N VAL A 176 5.07 43.58 -3.77
CA VAL A 176 6.11 43.16 -4.72
C VAL A 176 6.17 44.12 -5.91
N PRO A 177 7.35 44.67 -6.26
CA PRO A 177 7.50 45.51 -7.44
C PRO A 177 7.50 44.66 -8.72
N TRP A 178 6.31 44.37 -9.23
CA TRP A 178 6.12 43.40 -10.33
C TRP A 178 5.78 44.05 -11.69
N GLN A 179 5.41 45.33 -11.72
CA GLN A 179 5.14 46.09 -12.94
C GLN A 179 6.32 47.01 -13.25
N LYS A 180 7.08 46.70 -14.30
CA LYS A 180 8.28 47.48 -14.68
C LYS A 180 8.05 48.60 -15.69
N TYR A 181 6.87 48.64 -16.33
CA TYR A 181 6.59 49.57 -17.41
C TYR A 181 5.13 50.00 -17.39
N THR A 182 4.78 50.93 -16.50
CA THR A 182 3.72 51.90 -16.82
C THR A 182 4.41 53.17 -17.28
N SER A 183 4.63 53.23 -18.59
CA SER A 183 5.05 54.46 -19.27
C SER A 183 4.01 55.55 -19.01
N LYS A 184 4.46 56.64 -18.35
CA LYS A 184 3.76 57.89 -18.01
C LYS A 184 3.07 57.90 -16.64
N GLY A 185 3.85 58.28 -15.63
CA GLY A 185 3.41 59.19 -14.56
C GLY A 185 2.20 58.78 -13.72
N GLN A 186 1.99 57.49 -13.48
CA GLN A 186 1.10 57.03 -12.42
C GLN A 186 1.96 56.46 -11.30
N ASP A 187 2.28 57.34 -10.37
CA ASP A 187 2.84 56.99 -9.08
C ASP A 187 1.91 55.96 -8.42
N ASN A 188 2.48 54.84 -7.99
CA ASN A 188 1.89 53.86 -7.08
C ASN A 188 0.71 53.03 -7.64
N LEU A 189 1.01 52.06 -8.52
CA LEU A 189 0.14 50.89 -8.75
C LEU A 189 0.22 49.90 -7.58
N GLU A 190 0.08 50.41 -6.35
CA GLU A 190 0.19 49.68 -5.08
C GLU A 190 -0.94 48.65 -4.87
N ASP A 191 -1.87 48.53 -5.82
CA ASP A 191 -3.11 47.77 -5.65
C ASP A 191 -3.49 47.00 -6.94
N SER A 192 -2.50 46.38 -7.57
CA SER A 192 -2.68 45.61 -8.81
C SER A 192 -2.17 44.19 -8.68
N VAL A 193 -2.82 43.27 -9.39
CA VAL A 193 -2.47 41.85 -9.49
C VAL A 193 -2.35 41.44 -10.97
N PRO A 194 -1.61 40.37 -11.30
CA PRO A 194 -1.59 39.85 -12.66
C PRO A 194 -2.95 39.25 -13.05
N TRP A 195 -3.19 39.18 -14.36
CA TRP A 195 -4.43 38.65 -14.90
C TRP A 195 -4.70 37.19 -14.46
N SER A 196 -3.65 36.41 -14.20
CA SER A 196 -3.72 35.03 -13.74
C SER A 196 -4.47 34.86 -12.41
N CYS A 197 -4.60 35.92 -11.62
CA CYS A 197 -5.37 35.94 -10.39
C CYS A 197 -6.89 36.09 -10.59
N CYS A 198 -7.34 36.33 -11.83
CA CYS A 198 -8.75 36.52 -12.14
C CYS A 198 -9.56 35.23 -11.99
N SER A 199 -10.68 35.32 -11.27
CA SER A 199 -11.59 34.20 -11.09
C SER A 199 -12.66 34.17 -12.19
N PRO A 200 -12.77 33.10 -12.98
CA PRO A 200 -13.80 32.98 -14.03
C PRO A 200 -15.21 32.80 -13.46
N LYS A 201 -15.34 32.62 -12.13
CA LYS A 201 -16.64 32.55 -11.45
C LYS A 201 -17.27 33.93 -11.24
N SER A 202 -16.51 35.00 -11.44
CA SER A 202 -17.05 36.34 -11.28
C SER A 202 -18.04 36.66 -12.40
N SER A 203 -19.19 37.22 -12.07
CA SER A 203 -20.23 37.61 -13.01
C SER A 203 -19.88 38.87 -13.83
N ARG A 204 -18.74 39.49 -13.55
CA ARG A 204 -18.28 40.74 -14.16
C ARG A 204 -16.88 40.57 -14.73
N PRO A 205 -16.46 41.44 -15.67
CA PRO A 205 -15.07 41.49 -16.14
C PRO A 205 -14.10 41.60 -14.97
N CYS A 206 -12.96 40.90 -15.07
CA CYS A 206 -12.00 40.88 -13.98
C CYS A 206 -11.39 42.26 -13.71
N ILE A 207 -11.49 42.71 -12.47
CA ILE A 207 -10.84 43.90 -11.95
C ILE A 207 -9.52 43.46 -11.30
N HIS A 208 -8.41 43.74 -11.96
CA HIS A 208 -7.07 43.35 -11.50
C HIS A 208 -6.09 44.54 -11.35
N PHE A 209 -6.55 45.77 -11.60
CA PHE A 209 -5.86 47.01 -11.26
C PHE A 209 -6.74 47.83 -10.32
N LEU A 210 -6.11 48.49 -9.35
CA LEU A 210 -6.78 49.39 -8.39
C LEU A 210 -7.96 48.68 -7.71
N VAL A 211 -7.69 47.45 -7.24
CA VAL A 211 -8.68 46.47 -6.77
C VAL A 211 -9.44 46.94 -5.53
N THR A 212 -8.83 47.72 -4.66
CA THR A 212 -9.43 48.31 -3.46
C THR A 212 -10.14 49.64 -3.73
N GLN A 213 -9.96 50.25 -4.91
CA GLN A 213 -10.51 51.57 -5.23
C GLN A 213 -11.91 51.48 -5.85
N ASN A 214 -12.94 51.60 -5.01
CA ASN A 214 -14.34 51.52 -5.43
C ASN A 214 -14.77 52.59 -6.45
N VAL A 215 -14.18 53.79 -6.38
CA VAL A 215 -14.58 54.95 -7.23
C VAL A 215 -14.27 54.71 -8.71
N GLN A 216 -13.27 53.87 -9.01
CA GLN A 216 -12.84 53.61 -10.37
C GLN A 216 -13.70 52.57 -11.10
N HIS A 217 -14.48 51.79 -10.36
CA HIS A 217 -15.19 50.63 -10.88
C HIS A 217 -16.69 50.79 -10.68
N LYS A 218 -17.44 50.84 -11.79
CA LYS A 218 -18.91 51.00 -11.73
C LYS A 218 -19.56 49.82 -11.02
N ALA A 219 -20.42 50.12 -10.04
CA ALA A 219 -21.17 49.12 -9.26
C ALA A 219 -20.28 48.06 -8.59
N TYR A 220 -19.09 48.45 -8.12
CA TYR A 220 -18.13 47.60 -7.43
C TYR A 220 -17.93 48.08 -6.00
N SER A 221 -18.14 47.17 -5.05
CA SER A 221 -17.88 47.40 -3.62
C SER A 221 -16.88 46.40 -3.10
N TYR A 222 -15.62 46.79 -3.03
CA TYR A 222 -14.60 46.06 -2.26
C TYR A 222 -14.96 46.06 -0.76
N PRO A 223 -14.79 44.94 -0.03
CA PRO A 223 -14.29 43.64 -0.47
C PRO A 223 -15.37 42.65 -0.96
N ARG A 224 -16.64 43.05 -1.03
CA ARG A 224 -17.77 42.15 -1.35
C ARG A 224 -17.77 41.64 -2.79
N ASP A 225 -17.40 42.50 -3.74
CA ASP A 225 -17.51 42.22 -5.19
C ASP A 225 -16.18 41.76 -5.83
N ILE A 226 -15.24 41.22 -5.05
CA ILE A 226 -13.91 40.86 -5.56
C ILE A 226 -13.98 39.84 -6.71
N THR A 227 -13.24 40.10 -7.78
CA THR A 227 -13.24 39.28 -9.00
C THR A 227 -12.03 38.34 -9.09
N LEU A 228 -11.26 38.24 -8.00
CA LEU A 228 -9.98 37.55 -7.94
C LEU A 228 -10.10 36.25 -7.13
N TYR A 229 -9.14 35.35 -7.30
CA TYR A 229 -8.94 34.26 -6.34
C TYR A 229 -8.51 34.83 -4.98
N THR A 230 -9.28 34.49 -3.94
CA THR A 230 -9.00 34.95 -2.57
C THR A 230 -8.07 34.01 -1.81
N GLN A 231 -7.97 32.75 -2.22
CA GLN A 231 -7.09 31.76 -1.61
C GLN A 231 -5.63 31.96 -2.04
N GLY A 232 -4.71 31.84 -1.09
CA GLY A 232 -3.27 31.84 -1.34
C GLY A 232 -2.80 30.55 -2.01
N CYS A 233 -1.77 30.64 -2.85
CA CYS A 233 -1.26 29.45 -3.54
C CYS A 233 -0.59 28.45 -2.61
N VAL A 234 -0.04 28.88 -1.47
CA VAL A 234 0.52 27.96 -0.47
C VAL A 234 -0.57 27.05 0.09
N GLU A 235 -1.73 27.62 0.46
CA GLU A 235 -2.87 26.85 0.95
C GLU A 235 -3.41 25.92 -0.14
N SER A 236 -3.64 26.43 -1.36
CA SER A 236 -4.21 25.62 -2.44
C SER A 236 -3.30 24.46 -2.86
N ILE A 237 -1.97 24.67 -2.93
CA ILE A 237 -1.00 23.59 -3.21
C ILE A 237 -1.00 22.58 -2.07
N THR A 238 -0.90 23.04 -0.83
CA THR A 238 -0.81 22.15 0.35
C THR A 238 -2.09 21.34 0.50
N LYS A 239 -3.26 21.94 0.23
CA LYS A 239 -4.54 21.24 0.23
C LYS A 239 -4.64 20.23 -0.90
N TYR A 240 -4.21 20.58 -2.11
CA TYR A 240 -4.24 19.68 -3.25
C TYR A 240 -3.31 18.48 -3.03
N LEU A 241 -2.03 18.74 -2.74
CA LEU A 241 -1.05 17.69 -2.47
C LEU A 241 -1.44 16.91 -1.23
N GLY A 242 -1.90 17.58 -0.17
CA GLY A 242 -2.36 16.91 1.04
C GLY A 242 -3.52 15.98 0.77
N HIS A 243 -4.57 16.43 0.07
CA HIS A 243 -5.70 15.56 -0.21
C HIS A 243 -5.31 14.33 -1.06
N HIS A 244 -4.55 14.54 -2.14
CA HIS A 244 -4.15 13.45 -3.03
C HIS A 244 -3.09 12.52 -2.41
N MET A 245 -2.11 13.06 -1.69
CA MET A 245 -1.04 12.28 -1.05
C MET A 245 -1.50 11.59 0.22
N PHE A 246 -2.26 12.26 1.09
CA PHE A 246 -2.71 11.65 2.35
C PHE A 246 -3.90 10.71 2.14
N TYR A 247 -5.04 11.23 1.67
CA TYR A 247 -6.27 10.44 1.65
C TYR A 247 -6.22 9.35 0.59
N ILE A 248 -5.76 9.68 -0.62
CA ILE A 248 -5.84 8.73 -1.73
C ILE A 248 -4.59 7.84 -1.79
N CYS A 249 -3.39 8.39 -1.90
CA CYS A 249 -2.17 7.57 -2.00
C CYS A 249 -1.80 6.90 -0.66
N GLY A 250 -1.73 7.66 0.43
CA GLY A 250 -1.36 7.14 1.75
C GLY A 250 -2.36 6.14 2.29
N GLY A 251 -3.66 6.45 2.21
CA GLY A 251 -4.74 5.53 2.58
C GLY A 251 -4.72 4.23 1.77
N LEU A 252 -4.54 4.31 0.45
CA LEU A 252 -4.43 3.14 -0.41
C LEU A 252 -3.19 2.30 -0.08
N MET A 253 -2.05 2.92 0.24
CA MET A 253 -0.84 2.19 0.64
C MET A 253 -0.98 1.43 1.95
N VAL A 254 -1.65 2.02 2.95
CA VAL A 254 -1.95 1.30 4.20
C VAL A 254 -2.90 0.14 3.92
N PHE A 255 -3.93 0.34 3.10
CA PHE A 255 -4.84 -0.73 2.70
C PHE A 255 -4.10 -1.87 1.98
N ILE A 256 -3.25 -1.56 1.00
CA ILE A 256 -2.39 -2.52 0.29
C ILE A 256 -1.48 -3.26 1.25
N GLY A 257 -0.84 -2.56 2.20
CA GLY A 257 0.00 -3.18 3.23
C GLY A 257 -0.77 -4.16 4.10
N LEU A 258 -1.96 -3.80 4.58
CA LEU A 258 -2.80 -4.68 5.39
C LEU A 258 -3.30 -5.90 4.58
N THR A 259 -3.69 -5.71 3.32
CA THR A 259 -4.07 -6.83 2.44
C THR A 259 -2.88 -7.74 2.15
N LEU A 260 -1.68 -7.20 1.93
CA LEU A 260 -0.47 -7.99 1.73
C LEU A 260 -0.10 -8.79 3.00
N LEU A 261 -0.26 -8.21 4.19
CA LEU A 261 -0.14 -8.95 5.45
C LEU A 261 -1.13 -10.11 5.50
N ALA A 262 -2.41 -9.86 5.20
CA ALA A 262 -3.44 -10.90 5.22
C ALA A 262 -3.15 -12.04 4.23
N ILE A 263 -2.73 -11.71 3.01
CA ILE A 263 -2.31 -12.71 1.99
C ILE A 263 -1.10 -13.50 2.48
N SER A 264 -0.09 -12.84 3.06
CA SER A 264 1.11 -13.51 3.59
C SER A 264 0.79 -14.41 4.79
N MET A 265 -0.16 -14.02 5.63
CA MET A 265 -0.61 -14.82 6.77
C MET A 265 -1.41 -16.05 6.31
N TRP A 266 -2.24 -15.90 5.27
CA TRP A 266 -2.94 -17.02 4.65
C TRP A 266 -1.94 -17.97 4.00
N SER A 267 -1.00 -17.46 3.22
CA SER A 267 -0.01 -18.31 2.55
C SER A 267 0.83 -19.09 3.58
N ARG A 268 1.24 -18.48 4.71
CA ARG A 268 1.92 -19.17 5.83
C ARG A 268 1.10 -20.33 6.39
N LEU A 269 -0.21 -20.11 6.57
CA LEU A 269 -1.13 -21.14 7.07
C LEU A 269 -1.18 -22.34 6.12
N LEU A 270 -1.23 -22.07 4.81
CA LEU A 270 -1.27 -23.10 3.78
C LEU A 270 0.08 -23.83 3.68
N GLU A 271 1.20 -23.08 3.65
CA GLU A 271 2.56 -23.63 3.58
C GLU A 271 2.83 -24.58 4.76
N THR A 272 2.51 -24.18 5.98
CA THR A 272 2.75 -25.00 7.18
C THR A 272 1.88 -26.25 7.21
N SER A 273 0.61 -26.16 6.80
CA SER A 273 -0.27 -27.34 6.72
C SER A 273 0.24 -28.35 5.68
N VAL A 274 0.63 -27.87 4.49
CA VAL A 274 1.19 -28.71 3.44
C VAL A 274 2.50 -29.34 3.90
N THR A 275 3.41 -28.56 4.48
CA THR A 275 4.70 -29.05 5.00
C THR A 275 4.50 -30.16 6.04
N ASN A 276 3.55 -29.99 6.96
CA ASN A 276 3.26 -30.99 7.98
C ASN A 276 2.73 -32.31 7.38
N SER A 277 1.93 -32.26 6.31
CA SER A 277 1.50 -33.50 5.63
C SER A 277 2.67 -34.24 4.98
N TYR A 278 3.63 -33.51 4.41
CA TYR A 278 4.84 -34.12 3.84
C TYR A 278 5.75 -34.71 4.91
N THR A 279 5.85 -34.09 6.09
CA THR A 279 6.64 -34.67 7.20
C THR A 279 6.04 -35.95 7.76
N ILE A 280 4.71 -36.12 7.69
CA ILE A 280 4.02 -37.36 8.08
C ILE A 280 4.22 -38.47 7.03
N GLY A 281 4.47 -38.09 5.77
CA GLY A 281 4.59 -39.03 4.65
C GLY A 281 3.26 -39.39 3.99
N ASP A 282 2.15 -38.77 4.44
CA ASP A 282 0.82 -38.90 3.85
C ASP A 282 0.32 -37.50 3.40
N PRO A 283 0.35 -37.18 2.09
CA PRO A 283 -0.09 -35.87 1.58
C PRO A 283 -1.61 -35.67 1.66
N GLU A 284 -2.41 -36.72 1.88
CA GLU A 284 -3.87 -36.66 1.94
C GLU A 284 -4.40 -36.47 3.36
N CYS A 285 -3.57 -36.72 4.38
CA CYS A 285 -3.99 -36.59 5.77
C CYS A 285 -4.33 -35.14 6.18
N THR A 286 -5.22 -35.03 7.16
CA THR A 286 -5.55 -33.77 7.84
C THR A 286 -4.43 -33.39 8.80
N THR A 287 -3.92 -32.17 8.66
CA THR A 287 -2.81 -31.65 9.48
C THR A 287 -3.12 -30.26 10.01
N TRP A 288 -2.34 -29.84 11.00
CA TRP A 288 -2.40 -28.49 11.53
C TRP A 288 -1.65 -27.49 10.63
N GLY A 289 -2.32 -26.40 10.27
CA GLY A 289 -1.68 -25.18 9.75
C GLY A 289 -1.47 -24.15 10.87
N TYR A 290 -0.40 -23.35 10.76
CA TYR A 290 -0.01 -22.35 11.74
C TYR A 290 0.12 -20.95 11.11
N PHE A 291 -0.37 -19.95 11.81
CA PHE A 291 -0.29 -18.55 11.35
C PHE A 291 1.07 -17.87 11.61
N ILE A 292 1.81 -18.25 12.67
CA ILE A 292 3.00 -17.49 13.12
C ILE A 292 4.19 -18.40 13.42
N VAL A 293 4.04 -19.43 14.26
CA VAL A 293 5.15 -20.29 14.69
C VAL A 293 4.79 -21.74 14.44
N ASN A 294 5.62 -22.43 13.64
CA ASN A 294 5.62 -23.88 13.56
C ASN A 294 6.43 -24.43 14.75
N PHE A 295 5.78 -25.14 15.66
CA PHE A 295 6.38 -25.65 16.90
C PHE A 295 6.95 -27.08 16.75
N GLY A 296 7.39 -27.51 15.57
CA GLY A 296 7.89 -28.89 15.37
C GLY A 296 8.93 -29.32 16.42
N PRO A 297 9.17 -30.62 16.70
CA PRO A 297 8.68 -31.84 16.05
C PRO A 297 8.21 -32.89 17.07
N ASP A 298 7.11 -32.69 17.79
CA ASP A 298 6.45 -33.83 18.43
C ASP A 298 5.52 -34.46 17.38
N ILE A 299 5.93 -35.59 16.79
CA ILE A 299 5.20 -36.28 15.69
C ILE A 299 3.78 -36.65 16.13
N GLU A 300 3.58 -36.94 17.43
CA GLU A 300 2.26 -37.21 18.03
C GLU A 300 1.34 -35.97 18.05
N ASP A 301 1.89 -34.75 18.01
CA ASP A 301 1.13 -33.50 17.95
C ASP A 301 0.81 -33.04 16.51
N LEU A 302 1.36 -33.71 15.49
CA LEU A 302 1.16 -33.37 14.07
C LEU A 302 -0.14 -33.95 13.50
N TYR A 303 -0.57 -35.12 14.00
CA TYR A 303 -1.88 -35.68 13.65
C TYR A 303 -3.00 -34.80 14.24
N ALA A 304 -3.93 -34.38 13.39
CA ALA A 304 -5.24 -33.96 13.88
C ALA A 304 -5.98 -35.20 14.39
N PRO A 305 -6.48 -35.24 15.64
CA PRO A 305 -7.36 -36.32 16.06
C PRO A 305 -8.53 -36.43 15.10
N ILE A 306 -8.78 -37.63 14.57
CA ILE A 306 -9.98 -37.93 13.81
C ILE A 306 -11.14 -37.87 14.81
N GLU A 307 -11.99 -36.85 14.74
CA GLU A 307 -13.28 -36.91 15.44
C GLU A 307 -14.07 -38.08 14.85
N PRO A 308 -14.51 -39.06 15.65
CA PRO A 308 -15.24 -40.20 15.11
C PRO A 308 -16.53 -39.71 14.44
N GLU A 309 -16.66 -39.99 13.15
CA GLU A 309 -17.94 -39.91 12.46
C GLU A 309 -18.97 -40.69 13.29
N SER A 310 -20.09 -40.04 13.61
CA SER A 310 -21.20 -40.66 14.31
C SER A 310 -21.84 -41.71 13.40
N GLU A 311 -21.29 -42.92 13.40
CA GLU A 311 -21.88 -44.05 12.69
C GLU A 311 -23.01 -44.64 13.53
N TYR A 312 -24.24 -44.34 13.10
CA TYR A 312 -25.46 -44.94 13.63
C TYR A 312 -25.74 -46.23 12.87
N SER A 313 -25.46 -47.41 13.44
CA SER A 313 -26.22 -48.65 13.16
C SER A 313 -25.86 -49.79 14.10
N SER A 314 -26.86 -50.17 14.90
CA SER A 314 -27.03 -51.43 15.65
C SER A 314 -26.85 -52.68 14.79
N TYR A 315 -26.14 -53.72 15.28
CA TYR A 315 -26.67 -55.08 15.51
C TYR A 315 -25.61 -56.05 16.07
N GLY A 316 -25.96 -56.78 17.13
CA GLY A 316 -25.62 -58.21 17.26
C GLY A 316 -24.42 -58.60 18.13
N SER A 317 -24.69 -58.96 19.38
CA SER A 317 -23.83 -59.75 20.27
C SER A 317 -23.37 -61.08 19.66
N SER A 318 -22.15 -61.52 19.99
CA SER A 318 -21.95 -62.86 20.57
C SER A 318 -20.61 -62.98 21.30
N SER A 319 -20.72 -63.43 22.54
CA SER A 319 -19.67 -63.97 23.42
C SER A 319 -18.97 -65.19 22.82
N TYR A 320 -17.71 -65.44 23.18
CA TYR A 320 -17.23 -66.76 23.62
C TYR A 320 -15.98 -66.64 24.52
N TYR A 321 -16.12 -67.16 25.74
CA TYR A 321 -15.16 -67.76 26.69
C TYR A 321 -13.91 -68.40 26.02
N SER A 322 -12.72 -68.61 26.61
CA SER A 322 -12.19 -68.58 27.99
C SER A 322 -10.65 -68.82 27.92
N THR A 323 -9.93 -68.37 28.96
CA THR A 323 -8.83 -69.02 29.74
C THR A 323 -7.88 -70.05 29.07
N ASP A 324 -6.55 -70.11 29.28
CA ASP A 324 -5.68 -70.23 30.47
C ASP A 324 -4.21 -70.11 29.94
N GLU A 325 -3.24 -69.38 30.54
CA GLU A 325 -2.43 -69.61 31.76
C GLU A 325 -0.99 -70.11 31.46
N TYR A 326 0.00 -69.44 32.12
CA TYR A 326 1.37 -69.90 32.51
C TYR A 326 2.51 -70.01 31.45
N SER A 327 3.54 -69.13 31.49
CA SER A 327 4.89 -69.26 32.15
C SER A 327 5.90 -70.11 31.33
N ASP A 328 7.22 -69.97 31.29
CA ASP A 328 8.25 -69.08 31.81
C ASP A 328 9.56 -69.44 31.04
N GLU A 329 10.60 -68.61 31.20
CA GLU A 329 12.04 -68.95 31.18
C GLU A 329 12.78 -69.41 29.89
N THR A 330 13.59 -68.47 29.39
CA THR A 330 15.07 -68.46 29.20
C THR A 330 15.89 -69.71 28.82
N GLU A 331 16.87 -69.44 27.93
CA GLU A 331 18.34 -69.71 28.02
C GLU A 331 19.02 -70.51 26.87
N GLU A 332 20.04 -69.83 26.31
CA GLU A 332 21.35 -70.20 25.73
C GLU A 332 21.63 -71.46 24.85
N THR A 333 22.23 -71.13 23.68
CA THR A 333 23.38 -71.70 22.94
C THR A 333 23.67 -73.21 22.93
N ASP A 334 23.83 -73.78 21.71
CA ASP A 334 25.12 -74.35 21.24
C ASP A 334 25.04 -74.87 19.78
N GLU A 335 26.07 -74.54 18.99
CA GLU A 335 26.52 -75.24 17.76
C GLU A 335 27.49 -76.40 18.16
N PRO A 336 28.04 -77.29 17.30
CA PRO A 336 27.92 -77.46 15.84
C PRO A 336 27.84 -78.96 15.36
N SER A 337 27.96 -79.14 14.02
CA SER A 337 28.61 -80.24 13.28
C SER A 337 27.77 -81.28 12.47
N ALA A 338 27.73 -81.01 11.15
CA ALA A 338 28.24 -81.80 10.02
C ALA A 338 27.81 -83.26 9.71
N SER A 339 27.51 -83.48 8.41
CA SER A 339 27.64 -84.68 7.53
C SER A 339 26.30 -85.10 6.91
N GLY A 340 26.09 -85.23 5.60
CA GLY A 340 26.97 -85.16 4.43
C GLY A 340 26.25 -85.81 3.22
N LYS A 341 26.46 -85.28 2.01
CA LYS A 341 26.60 -85.99 0.72
C LYS A 341 26.77 -84.99 -0.42
#